data_AF-A0A7S4PZX7-F1
#
_entry.id   AF-A0A7S4PZX7-F1
#
_cell.length_a   1.000
_cell.length_b   1.000
_cell.length_c   1.000
_cell.angle_alpha   90.00
_cell.angle_beta   90.00
_cell.angle_gamma   90.00
#
_symmetry.space_group_name_H-M   'P 1'
#
loop_
_entity.id
_entity.type
_entity.pdbx_description
1 polymer ?
#
loop_
_entity_poly.entity_id
_entity_poly.type
_entity_poly.pdbx_seq_one_letter_code
_entity_poly.pdbx_strand_id
1 'polypeptide(L)'
;EPVGYPYFHGADFLPFDSLVTRLEAILFFLRHDFRGFFSTKDVIDVEVPGFSSRMRFENHRSTIHSFPHHHPINDREKLERRIQRFRLICEHARSGRSSRTLVFIRFLRESSEFALMDETYALLRL
;
A
#
# COMPACT_ATOMS: atom_id res chain seq x y z
N GLU A 1 -4.67 -19.11 -21.29
CA GLU A 1 -3.57 -18.22 -20.86
C GLU A 1 -3.74 -17.94 -19.38
N PRO A 2 -2.68 -17.91 -18.56
CA PRO A 2 -2.84 -17.50 -17.19
C PRO A 2 -3.21 -16.03 -17.20
N VAL A 3 -4.38 -15.71 -16.64
CA VAL A 3 -4.80 -14.33 -16.40
C VAL A 3 -3.73 -13.74 -15.50
N GLY A 4 -2.86 -12.91 -16.09
CA GLY A 4 -1.87 -12.16 -15.32
C GLY A 4 -2.62 -11.43 -14.21
N TYR A 5 -2.05 -11.42 -13.00
CA TYR A 5 -2.48 -10.50 -11.96
C TYR A 5 -2.72 -9.13 -12.61
N PRO A 6 -3.79 -8.40 -12.27
CA PRO A 6 -4.06 -7.09 -12.85
C PRO A 6 -2.94 -6.15 -12.42
N TYR A 7 -1.85 -6.15 -13.17
CA TYR A 7 -0.89 -5.09 -13.18
C TYR A 7 -1.66 -3.91 -13.75
N PHE A 8 -2.03 -2.98 -12.87
CA PHE A 8 -2.63 -1.71 -13.25
C PHE A 8 -1.60 -0.92 -14.07
N HIS A 9 -1.48 -1.24 -15.36
CA HIS A 9 -0.67 -0.52 -16.30
C HIS A 9 -1.36 0.81 -16.59
N GLY A 10 -0.88 1.90 -15.99
CA GLY A 10 -1.32 3.27 -16.28
C GLY A 10 -1.73 4.10 -15.06
N ALA A 11 -1.90 3.52 -13.88
CA ALA A 11 -2.13 4.26 -12.65
C ALA A 11 -0.80 4.64 -11.98
N ASP A 12 -0.72 5.86 -11.44
CA ASP A 12 0.41 6.26 -10.60
C ASP A 12 0.45 5.36 -9.36
N PHE A 13 1.38 4.39 -9.32
CA PHE A 13 1.51 3.51 -8.16
C PHE A 13 1.78 4.32 -6.88
N LEU A 14 0.88 4.17 -5.90
CA LEU A 14 0.96 4.73 -4.56
C LEU A 14 1.51 3.69 -3.58
N PRO A 15 2.00 4.11 -2.39
CA PRO A 15 2.67 3.20 -1.47
C PRO A 15 1.73 2.10 -0.93
N PHE A 16 0.41 2.32 -0.93
CA PHE A 16 -0.57 1.33 -0.45
C PHE A 16 -1.17 0.45 -1.55
N ASP A 17 -0.98 0.78 -2.83
CA ASP A 17 -1.54 0.01 -3.96
C ASP A 17 -0.88 -1.36 -4.10
N SER A 18 0.40 -1.44 -3.72
CA SER A 18 1.20 -2.67 -3.82
C SER A 18 1.25 -3.46 -2.52
N LEU A 19 0.45 -3.09 -1.50
CA LEU A 19 0.55 -3.68 -0.17
C LEU A 19 -0.75 -4.31 0.30
N VAL A 20 -0.62 -5.50 0.87
CA VAL A 20 -1.61 -5.98 1.82
C VAL A 20 -1.31 -5.29 3.14
N THR A 21 -2.07 -4.25 3.45
CA THR A 21 -1.96 -3.46 4.68
C THR A 21 -3.23 -3.66 5.50
N ARG A 22 -3.17 -3.55 6.82
CA ARG A 22 -4.38 -3.30 7.63
C ARG A 22 -4.66 -1.81 7.74
N LEU A 23 -5.89 -1.40 8.04
CA LEU A 23 -6.22 0.03 8.14
C LEU A 23 -5.42 0.72 9.26
N GLU A 24 -5.19 0.02 10.38
CA GLU A 24 -4.34 0.50 11.47
C GLU A 24 -2.91 0.77 11.01
N ALA A 25 -2.40 -0.01 10.04
CA ALA A 25 -1.08 0.18 9.47
C ALA A 25 -0.98 1.48 8.68
N ILE A 26 -2.01 1.79 7.88
CA ILE A 26 -2.08 3.07 7.17
C ILE A 26 -2.06 4.21 8.16
N LEU A 27 -2.96 4.17 9.16
CA LEU A 27 -3.03 5.21 10.19
C LEU A 27 -1.68 5.42 10.87
N PHE A 28 -1.01 4.32 11.22
CA PHE A 28 0.33 4.36 11.79
C PHE A 28 1.33 5.04 10.85
N PHE A 29 1.40 4.64 9.58
CA PHE A 29 2.33 5.24 8.63
C PHE A 29 2.03 6.71 8.36
N LEU A 30 0.76 7.11 8.29
CA LEU A 30 0.38 8.52 8.12
C LEU A 30 0.78 9.37 9.34
N ARG A 31 0.55 8.88 10.56
CA ARG A 31 0.91 9.59 11.80
C ARG A 31 2.41 9.69 12.03
N HIS A 32 3.17 8.68 11.59
CA HIS A 32 4.59 8.55 11.91
C HIS A 32 5.49 8.72 10.68
N ASP A 33 5.02 9.40 9.65
CA ASP A 33 5.76 9.71 8.43
C ASP A 33 6.45 8.48 7.80
N PHE A 34 5.70 7.40 7.67
CA PHE A 34 6.16 6.10 7.13
C PHE A 34 7.34 5.48 7.92
N ARG A 35 7.54 5.88 9.18
CA ARG A 35 8.52 5.22 10.06
C ARG A 35 8.23 3.73 10.13
N GLY A 36 9.27 2.91 9.93
CA GLY A 36 9.17 1.46 9.98
C GLY A 36 8.52 0.81 8.77
N PHE A 37 8.16 1.56 7.72
CA PHE A 37 7.55 1.03 6.50
C PHE A 37 8.41 -0.05 5.82
N PHE A 38 9.74 0.12 5.80
CA PHE A 38 10.67 -0.86 5.25
C PHE A 38 11.12 -1.92 6.25
N SER A 39 10.62 -1.89 7.50
CA SER A 39 10.98 -2.86 8.52
C SER A 39 10.07 -4.08 8.41
N THR A 40 10.58 -5.12 7.77
CA THR A 40 9.95 -6.45 7.70
C THR A 40 10.74 -7.43 8.55
N LYS A 41 10.05 -8.34 9.25
CA LYS A 41 10.67 -9.32 10.15
C LYS A 41 10.62 -10.74 9.58
N ASP A 42 9.67 -11.01 8.70
CA ASP A 42 9.48 -12.31 8.09
C ASP A 42 9.57 -12.21 6.57
N VAL A 43 10.03 -13.28 5.95
CA VAL A 43 9.90 -13.54 4.52
C VAL A 43 9.21 -14.88 4.38
N ILE A 44 8.16 -14.93 3.55
CA ILE A 44 7.48 -16.18 3.22
C ILE A 44 7.46 -16.36 1.71
N ASP A 45 7.65 -17.59 1.25
CA ASP A 45 7.38 -17.96 -0.13
C ASP A 45 5.88 -18.15 -0.30
N VAL A 46 5.28 -17.42 -1.24
CA VAL A 46 3.87 -17.57 -1.57
C VAL A 46 3.74 -18.38 -2.85
N GLU A 47 3.03 -19.50 -2.76
CA GLU A 47 2.58 -20.26 -3.92
C GLU A 47 1.18 -19.79 -4.31
N VAL A 48 0.99 -19.45 -5.59
CA VAL A 48 -0.32 -19.03 -6.10
C VAL A 48 -1.19 -20.27 -6.33
N PRO A 49 -2.34 -20.42 -5.64
CA PRO A 49 -3.21 -21.57 -5.83
C PRO A 49 -3.66 -21.70 -7.30
N GLY A 50 -3.57 -22.91 -7.85
CA GLY A 50 -3.97 -23.19 -9.23
C GLY A 50 -2.92 -22.86 -10.29
N PHE A 51 -1.78 -22.27 -9.92
CA PHE A 51 -0.62 -22.17 -10.79
C PHE A 51 0.34 -23.32 -10.46
N SER A 52 0.92 -23.95 -11.49
CA SER A 52 2.00 -24.93 -11.27
C SER A 52 3.13 -24.28 -10.47
N SER A 53 3.90 -25.08 -9.73
CA SER A 53 5.00 -24.71 -8.81
C SER A 53 6.08 -23.76 -9.37
N ARG A 54 5.93 -23.26 -10.59
CA ARG A 54 6.78 -22.28 -11.27
C ARG A 54 6.54 -20.82 -10.85
N MET A 55 5.42 -20.50 -10.19
CA MET A 55 5.14 -19.13 -9.74
C MET A 55 5.25 -19.05 -8.22
N ARG A 56 6.46 -18.72 -7.75
CA ARG A 56 6.78 -18.40 -6.35
C ARG A 56 7.25 -16.96 -6.27
N PHE A 57 6.82 -16.25 -5.24
CA PHE A 57 7.36 -14.93 -4.94
C PHE A 57 7.61 -14.78 -3.43
N GLU A 58 8.67 -14.06 -3.10
CA GLU A 58 9.02 -13.69 -1.74
C GLU A 58 8.09 -12.56 -1.28
N ASN A 59 7.33 -12.82 -0.22
CA ASN A 59 6.50 -11.82 0.43
C ASN A 59 7.15 -11.39 1.74
N HIS A 60 7.75 -10.20 1.73
CA HIS A 60 8.33 -9.61 2.93
C HIS A 60 7.23 -8.98 3.77
N ARG A 61 7.13 -9.35 5.05
CA ARG A 61 6.01 -8.91 5.89
C ARG A 61 6.45 -8.44 7.27
N SER A 62 5.58 -7.60 7.84
CA SER A 62 5.55 -7.25 9.24
C SER A 62 4.25 -7.78 9.88
N THR A 63 3.98 -7.39 11.12
CA THR A 63 2.71 -7.68 11.80
C THR A 63 1.51 -6.95 11.19
N ILE A 64 1.72 -5.85 10.46
CA ILE A 64 0.65 -4.93 10.04
C ILE A 64 0.59 -4.68 8.52
N HIS A 65 1.62 -5.08 7.77
CA HIS A 65 1.67 -4.93 6.31
C HIS A 65 2.59 -5.97 5.65
N SER A 66 2.41 -6.20 4.35
CA SER A 66 3.31 -7.05 3.55
C SER A 66 3.54 -6.52 2.14
N PHE A 67 4.68 -6.92 1.56
CA PHE A 67 5.13 -6.59 0.22
C PHE A 67 5.09 -7.85 -0.67
N PRO A 68 3.95 -8.16 -1.31
CA PRO A 68 3.81 -9.38 -2.11
C PRO A 68 4.70 -9.42 -3.36
N HIS A 69 5.10 -8.27 -3.92
CA HIS A 69 5.87 -8.23 -5.17
C HIS A 69 7.06 -7.27 -5.12
N HIS A 70 7.46 -6.87 -3.90
CA HIS A 70 8.54 -5.94 -3.69
C HIS A 70 9.46 -6.44 -2.59
N HIS A 71 10.76 -6.31 -2.83
CA HIS A 71 11.75 -6.50 -1.79
C HIS A 71 12.00 -5.14 -1.14
N PRO A 72 11.63 -4.91 0.14
CA PRO A 72 11.59 -3.58 0.76
C PRO A 72 12.95 -2.84 0.76
N ILE A 73 14.05 -3.59 0.77
CA ILE A 73 15.41 -3.02 0.66
C ILE A 73 15.81 -2.78 -0.81
N ASN A 74 15.74 -3.80 -1.68
CA ASN A 74 16.16 -3.68 -3.08
C ASN A 74 15.27 -2.71 -3.89
N ASP A 75 13.97 -2.64 -3.59
CA ASP A 75 13.01 -1.72 -4.21
C ASP A 75 12.86 -0.38 -3.45
N ARG A 76 13.72 -0.11 -2.45
CA ARG A 76 13.54 1.02 -1.54
C ARG A 76 13.37 2.35 -2.26
N GLU A 77 14.24 2.68 -3.20
CA GLU A 77 14.18 3.95 -3.95
C GLU A 77 12.86 4.09 -4.72
N LYS A 78 12.41 3.01 -5.36
CA LYS A 78 11.12 2.96 -6.06
C LYS A 78 9.97 3.18 -5.09
N LEU A 79 9.97 2.52 -3.93
CA LEU A 79 8.94 2.66 -2.91
C LEU A 79 8.95 4.05 -2.26
N GLU A 80 10.12 4.64 -2.03
CA GLU A 80 10.28 6.01 -1.53
C GLU A 80 9.69 7.04 -2.52
N ARG A 81 9.92 6.87 -3.83
CA ARG A 81 9.26 7.71 -4.85
C ARG A 81 7.74 7.63 -4.80
N ARG A 82 7.18 6.45 -4.50
CA ARG A 82 5.72 6.29 -4.31
C ARG A 82 5.25 7.04 -3.07
N ILE A 83 5.97 6.95 -1.96
CA ILE A 83 5.67 7.71 -0.73
C ILE A 83 5.71 9.22 -0.99
N GLN A 84 6.74 9.71 -1.67
CA GLN A 84 6.87 11.12 -2.04
C GLN A 84 5.72 11.59 -2.92
N ARG A 85 5.37 10.80 -3.95
CA ARG A 85 4.22 11.09 -4.82
C ARG A 85 2.92 11.17 -4.01
N PHE A 86 2.70 10.21 -3.12
CA PHE A 86 1.53 10.21 -2.24
C PHE A 86 1.46 11.47 -1.38
N ARG A 87 2.58 11.90 -0.77
CA ARG A 87 2.66 13.13 0.02
C ARG A 87 2.29 14.37 -0.82
N LEU A 88 2.82 14.48 -2.04
CA LEU A 88 2.51 15.59 -2.96
C LEU A 88 1.02 15.61 -3.31
N ILE A 89 0.42 14.46 -3.57
CA ILE A 89 -1.02 14.35 -3.86
C ILE A 89 -1.85 14.81 -2.65
N CYS A 90 -1.52 14.36 -1.44
CA CYS A 90 -2.19 14.80 -0.22
C CYS A 90 -1.99 16.30 0.05
N GLU A 91 -0.83 16.87 -0.25
CA GLU A 91 -0.59 18.31 -0.14
C GLU A 91 -1.40 19.14 -1.16
N HIS A 92 -1.45 18.70 -2.42
CA HIS A 92 -2.25 19.36 -3.45
C HIS A 92 -3.75 19.29 -3.14
N ALA A 93 -4.23 18.18 -2.58
CA ALA A 93 -5.61 18.05 -2.11
C ALA A 93 -5.91 19.08 -1.00
N ARG A 94 -5.05 19.17 0.03
CA ARG A 94 -5.23 20.12 1.15
C ARG A 94 -5.19 21.58 0.76
N SER A 95 -4.30 21.93 -0.18
CA SER A 95 -4.09 23.31 -0.58
C SER A 95 -5.14 23.84 -1.56
N GLY A 96 -6.10 23.00 -2.00
CA GLY A 96 -7.07 23.35 -3.03
C GLY A 96 -6.44 23.61 -4.40
N ARG A 97 -5.15 23.27 -4.58
CA ARG A 97 -4.42 23.41 -5.84
C ARG A 97 -4.63 22.21 -6.76
N SER A 98 -5.18 21.12 -6.24
CA SER A 98 -5.50 19.96 -7.06
C SER A 98 -6.70 20.25 -7.96
N SER A 99 -6.52 20.09 -9.28
CA SER A 99 -7.62 20.05 -10.24
C SER A 99 -8.40 18.73 -10.22
N ARG A 100 -8.00 17.78 -9.38
CA ARG A 100 -8.56 16.42 -9.31
C ARG A 100 -8.90 16.03 -7.88
N THR A 101 -10.09 15.47 -7.69
CA THR A 101 -10.48 14.80 -6.45
C THR A 101 -9.65 13.55 -6.27
N LEU A 102 -8.95 13.42 -5.13
CA LEU A 102 -8.32 12.16 -4.75
C LEU A 102 -9.40 11.26 -4.13
N VAL A 103 -9.43 9.99 -4.55
CA VAL A 103 -10.34 8.99 -4.02
C VAL A 103 -9.51 7.90 -3.38
N PHE A 104 -9.78 7.61 -2.10
CA PHE A 104 -9.15 6.51 -1.38
C PHE A 104 -10.12 5.33 -1.31
N ILE A 105 -9.95 4.36 -2.21
CA ILE A 105 -10.80 3.16 -2.27
C ILE A 105 -10.09 2.02 -1.57
N ARG A 106 -10.80 1.31 -0.68
CA ARG A 106 -10.24 0.18 0.06
C ARG A 106 -11.28 -0.87 0.35
N PHE A 107 -10.86 -2.13 0.26
CA PHE A 107 -11.64 -3.27 0.75
C PHE A 107 -11.24 -3.54 2.19
N LEU A 108 -12.22 -3.50 3.09
CA LEU A 108 -12.03 -3.86 4.49
C LEU A 108 -12.19 -5.37 4.63
N ARG A 109 -11.39 -5.98 5.51
CA ARG A 109 -11.49 -7.39 5.83
C ARG A 109 -12.62 -7.64 6.83
N GLU A 110 -12.78 -6.74 7.80
CA GLU A 110 -13.73 -6.87 8.90
C GLU A 110 -14.50 -5.56 9.12
N SER A 111 -15.74 -5.66 9.61
CA SER A 111 -16.58 -4.48 9.86
C SER A 111 -16.06 -3.60 11.00
N SER A 112 -15.24 -4.15 11.90
CA SER A 112 -14.57 -3.39 12.95
C SER A 112 -13.65 -2.30 12.40
N GLU A 113 -13.10 -2.48 11.20
CA GLU A 113 -12.25 -1.47 10.54
C GLU A 113 -13.04 -0.21 10.16
N PHE A 114 -14.38 -0.26 10.05
CA PHE A 114 -15.17 0.94 9.75
C PHE A 114 -15.03 2.03 10.80
N ALA A 115 -14.80 1.66 12.07
CA ALA A 115 -14.61 2.63 13.16
C ALA A 115 -13.37 3.52 12.96
N LEU A 116 -12.44 3.12 12.10
CA LEU A 116 -11.20 3.83 11.81
C LEU A 116 -11.30 4.72 10.55
N MET A 117 -12.45 4.70 9.85
CA MET A 117 -12.62 5.41 8.58
C MET A 117 -12.60 6.93 8.75
N ASP A 118 -13.28 7.46 9.75
CA ASP A 118 -13.32 8.91 10.01
C ASP A 118 -11.93 9.47 10.28
N GLU A 119 -11.14 8.74 11.08
CA GLU A 119 -9.78 9.10 11.35
C GLU A 119 -8.88 9.00 10.11
N THR A 120 -9.07 7.93 9.33
CA THR A 120 -8.34 7.77 8.06
C THR A 120 -8.63 8.94 7.14
N TYR A 121 -9.90 9.33 7.00
CA TYR A 121 -10.31 10.48 6.22
C TYR A 121 -9.69 11.78 6.75
N ALA A 122 -9.69 11.99 8.07
CA ALA A 122 -9.11 13.18 8.69
C ALA A 122 -7.60 13.32 8.42
N LEU A 123 -6.85 12.21 8.44
CA LEU A 123 -5.42 12.20 8.14
C LEU A 123 -5.13 12.33 6.64
N LEU A 124 -6.01 11.80 5.80
CA LEU A 124 -5.86 11.86 4.34
C LEU A 124 -6.27 13.19 3.73
N ARG A 125 -7.16 13.95 4.40
CA ARG A 125 -7.79 15.21 3.97
C ARG A 125 -7.14 15.76 2.70
N LEU A 126 -7.68 15.66 1.48
CA LEU A 126 -9.07 15.51 1.03
C LEU A 126 -10.03 16.52 1.64
#